data_AF-A0AAP5V215-F1
#
_entry.id   AF-A0AAP5V215-F1
#
_cell.length_a   1.000
_cell.length_b   1.000
_cell.length_c   1.000
_cell.angle_alpha   90.00
_cell.angle_beta   90.00
_cell.angle_gamma   90.00
#
_symmetry.space_group_name_H-M   'P 1'
#
loop_
_entity.id
_entity.type
_entity.pdbx_description
1 polymer ?
#
loop_
_entity_poly.entity_id
_entity_poly.type
_entity_poly.pdbx_seq_one_letter_code
_entity_poly.pdbx_strand_id
1 'polypeptide(L)' 'MAAKMITVWYKYDDKGTEAKLNHIEDGWVNGEYPKPLDPSYTNQEAWEKSDWKRKHAYLDEQYRILSVPPANWIK' A
#
# COMPACT_ATOMS: atom_id res chain seq x y z
N MET A 1 13.12 -0.91 -18.59
CA MET A 1 12.81 -1.33 -17.22
C MET A 1 11.30 -1.38 -17.10
N ALA A 2 10.74 -2.58 -16.98
CA ALA A 2 9.31 -2.71 -16.67
C ALA A 2 9.10 -2.32 -15.20
N ALA A 3 8.14 -1.45 -14.95
CA ALA A 3 7.77 -1.04 -13.60
C ALA A 3 6.31 -1.46 -13.36
N LYS A 4 6.06 -2.25 -12.32
CA LYS A 4 4.71 -2.72 -11.98
C LYS A 4 4.08 -1.74 -11.01
N MET A 5 2.94 -1.17 -11.36
CA MET A 5 2.18 -0.30 -10.46
C MET A 5 1.65 -1.10 -9.28
N ILE A 6 1.77 -0.55 -8.08
CA ILE A 6 1.29 -1.15 -6.84
C ILE A 6 0.63 -0.13 -5.93
N THR A 7 -0.19 -0.64 -5.01
CA THR A 7 -0.69 0.10 -3.85
C THR A 7 0.19 -0.23 -2.66
N VAL A 8 0.63 0.81 -1.96
CA VAL A 8 1.44 0.67 -0.75
C VAL A 8 0.59 1.10 0.44
N TRP A 9 0.47 0.22 1.43
CA TRP A 9 -0.31 0.43 2.64
C TRP A 9 0.60 0.70 3.83
N TYR A 10 0.35 1.82 4.48
CA TYR A 10 0.96 2.21 5.74
C TYR A 10 -0.07 2.09 6.84
N LYS A 11 0.30 1.39 7.92
CA LYS A 11 -0.51 1.30 9.13
C LYS A 11 -0.10 2.39 10.09
N TYR A 12 -1.06 3.12 10.64
CA TYR A 12 -0.79 4.04 11.74
C TYR A 12 -0.60 3.27 13.05
N ASP A 13 0.18 3.82 13.96
CA ASP A 13 0.18 3.37 15.35
C ASP A 13 -1.15 3.71 16.04
N ASP A 14 -1.38 3.15 17.22
CA ASP A 14 -2.64 3.36 17.98
C ASP A 14 -2.86 4.84 18.38
N LYS A 15 -1.83 5.68 18.22
CA LYS A 15 -1.87 7.12 18.48
C LYS A 15 -2.09 7.94 17.20
N GLY A 16 -2.21 7.32 16.03
CA GLY A 16 -2.37 7.99 14.74
C GLY A 16 -1.21 8.89 14.32
N THR A 17 -0.05 8.78 14.99
CA THR A 17 1.04 9.76 14.89
C THR A 17 2.06 9.36 13.83
N GLU A 18 2.37 8.06 13.72
CA GLU A 18 3.34 7.53 12.76
C GLU A 18 2.71 6.46 11.86
N ALA A 19 2.87 6.61 10.54
CA ALA A 19 2.44 5.62 9.56
C ALA A 19 3.66 4.81 9.07
N LYS A 20 3.66 3.49 9.30
CA LYS A 20 4.74 2.58 8.91
C LYS A 20 4.31 1.66 7.77
N LEU A 21 5.20 1.43 6.81
CA LEU A 21 4.96 0.51 5.71
C LEU A 21 4.61 -0.86 6.26
N ASN A 22 3.51 -1.45 5.79
CA ASN A 22 2.99 -2.70 6.34
C ASN A 22 2.60 -3.71 5.25
N HIS A 23 1.95 -3.26 4.17
CA HIS A 23 1.46 -4.16 3.12
C HIS A 23 1.58 -3.55 1.72
N ILE A 24 1.60 -4.39 0.68
CA ILE A 24 1.59 -3.99 -0.73
C ILE A 24 0.58 -4.84 -1.51
N GLU A 25 -0.10 -4.23 -2.47
CA GLU A 25 -1.03 -4.91 -3.38
C GLU A 25 -0.71 -4.58 -4.84
N ASP A 26 -1.01 -5.52 -5.72
CA ASP A 26 -0.84 -5.34 -7.16
C ASP A 26 -1.85 -4.34 -7.73
N GLY A 27 -1.36 -3.39 -8.54
CA GLY A 27 -2.19 -2.34 -9.13
C GLY A 27 -2.69 -1.32 -8.11
N TRP A 28 -3.66 -0.49 -8.52
CA TRP A 28 -4.34 0.43 -7.62
C TRP A 28 -5.62 -0.20 -7.06
N VAL A 29 -5.72 -0.28 -5.73
CA VAL A 29 -6.87 -0.86 -5.04
C VAL A 29 -7.74 0.23 -4.46
N ASN A 30 -9.06 0.19 -4.76
CA ASN A 30 -10.04 1.17 -4.29
C ASN A 30 -10.70 0.78 -2.94
N GLY A 31 -9.93 0.23 -1.99
CA GLY A 31 -10.40 -0.11 -0.64
C GLY A 31 -10.03 0.93 0.42
N GLU A 32 -10.57 0.80 1.63
CA GLU A 32 -10.21 1.64 2.79
C GLU A 32 -9.07 1.04 3.61
N TYR A 33 -8.89 -0.28 3.53
CA TYR A 33 -7.85 -1.07 4.21
C TYR A 33 -7.30 -2.13 3.23
N PRO A 34 -6.07 -2.65 3.46
CA PRO A 34 -5.50 -3.70 2.62
C PRO A 34 -6.28 -5.00 2.72
N LYS A 35 -6.40 -5.73 1.61
CA LYS A 35 -6.91 -7.11 1.66
C LYS A 35 -5.75 -8.07 1.95
N PRO A 36 -6.02 -9.18 2.65
CA PRO A 36 -5.02 -10.23 2.80
C PRO A 36 -4.71 -10.85 1.43
N LEU A 37 -3.54 -11.47 1.32
CA LEU A 37 -3.21 -12.29 0.16
C LEU A 37 -4.11 -13.53 0.07
N ASP A 38 -4.49 -14.09 1.22
CA ASP A 38 -5.33 -15.29 1.34
C ASP A 38 -6.44 -15.08 2.40
N PRO A 39 -7.72 -15.40 2.09
CA PRO A 39 -8.82 -15.25 3.05
C PRO A 39 -8.68 -16.08 4.33
N SER A 40 -7.85 -17.12 4.35
CA SER A 40 -7.59 -17.95 5.53
C SER A 40 -6.79 -17.23 6.64
N TYR A 41 -6.21 -16.07 6.36
CA TYR A 41 -5.54 -15.27 7.38
C TYR A 41 -6.55 -14.70 8.37
N THR A 42 -6.50 -15.17 9.61
CA THR A 42 -7.46 -14.86 10.69
C THR A 42 -7.39 -13.43 11.22
N ASN A 43 -6.32 -12.67 10.92
CA ASN A 43 -6.09 -11.35 11.52
C ASN A 43 -6.78 -10.19 10.77
N GLN A 44 -7.73 -10.50 9.88
CA GLN A 44 -8.43 -9.52 9.04
C GLN A 44 -9.34 -8.59 9.84
N GLU A 45 -10.03 -9.11 10.88
CA GLU A 45 -10.91 -8.27 11.72
C GLU A 45 -10.15 -7.13 12.41
N ALA A 46 -8.86 -7.32 12.70
CA ALA A 46 -8.03 -6.28 13.29
C ALA A 46 -7.59 -5.22 12.26
N TRP A 47 -7.49 -5.59 10.98
CA TRP A 47 -7.10 -4.68 9.91
C TRP A 47 -8.24 -3.71 9.58
N GLU A 48 -9.48 -4.19 9.57
CA GLU A 48 -10.68 -3.35 9.37
C GLU A 48 -10.83 -2.27 10.45
N LYS A 49 -10.35 -2.55 11.67
CA LYS A 49 -10.41 -1.64 12.82
C LYS A 49 -9.20 -0.72 12.94
N SER A 50 -8.23 -0.83 12.03
CA SER A 50 -6.99 -0.04 12.06
C SER A 50 -7.07 1.16 11.13
N ASP A 51 -6.29 2.19 11.44
CA ASP A 51 -6.12 3.34 10.56
C ASP A 51 -5.04 3.08 9.51
N TRP A 52 -5.38 3.33 8.26
CA TRP A 52 -4.52 3.06 7.10
C TRP A 52 -4.31 4.29 6.24
N LYS A 53 -3.13 4.35 5.62
CA LYS A 53 -2.82 5.27 4.53
C LYS A 53 -2.33 4.49 3.33
N ARG A 54 -3.00 4.67 2.19
CA ARG A 54 -2.54 4.14 0.91
C ARG A 54 -1.81 5.18 0.06
N LYS A 55 -0.82 4.73 -0.70
CA LYS A 55 -0.13 5.53 -1.72
C LYS A 55 0.09 4.71 -2.99
N HIS A 56 0.21 5.38 -4.12
CA HIS A 56 0.65 4.76 -5.36
C HIS A 56 2.18 4.63 -5.34
N ALA A 57 2.70 3.50 -5.82
CA ALA A 57 4.12 3.33 -6.11
C ALA A 57 4.33 2.39 -7.31
N TYR A 58 5.58 2.16 -7.69
CA TYR A 58 5.94 1.14 -8.66
C TYR A 58 7.02 0.21 -8.09
N LEU A 59 6.95 -1.07 -8.44
CA LEU A 59 8.03 -2.04 -8.23
C LEU A 59 8.85 -2.18 -9.50
N ASP A 60 10.18 -2.18 -9.37
CA ASP A 60 11.07 -2.63 -10.44
C ASP A 60 11.15 -4.16 -10.52
N GLU A 61 11.85 -4.65 -11.53
CA GLU A 61 12.10 -6.09 -11.75
C GLU A 61 12.91 -6.76 -10.62
N GLN A 62 13.50 -5.98 -9.71
CA GLN A 62 14.22 -6.45 -8.53
C GLN A 62 13.37 -6.30 -7.25
N TYR A 63 12.06 -6.06 -7.38
CA TYR A 63 11.12 -5.86 -6.27
C TYR A 63 11.47 -4.69 -5.34
N ARG A 64 12.12 -3.66 -5.86
CA ARG A 64 12.37 -2.43 -5.11
C ARG A 64 11.25 -1.44 -5.37
N ILE A 65 10.72 -0.86 -4.30
CA ILE A 65 9.75 0.21 -4.39
C ILE A 65 10.45 1.45 -4.93
N LEU A 66 10.10 1.82 -6.15
CA LEU A 66 10.49 3.09 -6.76
C LEU A 66 9.58 4.17 -6.21
N SER A 67 10.15 5.09 -5.43
CA SER A 67 9.49 6.36 -5.09
C SER A 67 9.50 7.25 -6.33
N VAL A 68 8.63 6.96 -7.27
CA VAL A 68 8.35 7.84 -8.40
C VAL A 68 7.84 9.19 -7.88
N PRO A 69 8.45 10.33 -8.24
CA PRO A 69 7.81 11.61 -8.02
C PRO A 69 6.45 11.61 -8.76
N PRO A 70 5.42 12.28 -8.21
CA PRO A 70 4.13 12.39 -8.88
C PRO A 70 4.38 12.87 -10.32
N ALA A 71 3.78 12.18 -11.29
CA ALA A 71 3.86 12.59 -12.68
C ALA A 71 3.27 14.01 -12.77
N ASN A 72 4.14 15.00 -12.96
CA ASN A 72 3.74 16.35 -13.28
C ASN A 72 3.21 16.29 -14.71
N TRP A 73 1.90 16.07 -14.86
CA TRP A 73 1.24 16.29 -16.13
C TRP A 73 1.36 17.79 -16.43
N ILE A 74 2.34 18.14 -17.27
CA ILE A 74 2.40 19.47 -17.86
C ILE A 74 1.16 19.55 -18.75
N LYS A 75 0.28 20.49 -18.42
CA LYS A 75 -1.00 20.72 -19.07
C LYS A 75 -0.82 21.19 -20.51
#